data_AF-A0A286IRD7-F1
#
_entry.id   AF-A0A286IRD7-F1
#
_cell.length_a   1.000
_cell.length_b   1.000
_cell.length_c   1.000
_cell.angle_alpha   90.00
_cell.angle_beta   90.00
_cell.angle_gamma   90.00
#
_symmetry.space_group_name_H-M   'P 1'
#
loop_
_entity.id
_entity.type
_entity.pdbx_description
1 polymer ?
#
loop_
_entity_poly.entity_id
_entity_poly.type
_entity_poly.pdbx_seq_one_letter_code
_entity_poly.pdbx_strand_id
1 'polypeptide(L)'
;MNSFLKISDKDRSALVRALELILEDEWDEAHEIAQEKEGDPAYDRVHALLHRIEGDEFNANYWYRRVGVKLPNYSTEKETQELFDFLMDRS
;
A
#
# COMPACT_ATOMS: atom_id res chain seq x y z
N MET A 1 -17.87 -14.61 5.84
CA MET A 1 -17.66 -14.24 4.42
C MET A 1 -16.42 -13.36 4.37
N ASN A 2 -15.23 -13.98 4.36
CA ASN A 2 -14.00 -13.22 4.14
C ASN A 2 -13.82 -13.11 2.63
N SER A 3 -13.93 -11.89 2.11
CA SER A 3 -13.65 -11.56 0.72
C SER A 3 -12.14 -11.65 0.46
N PHE A 4 -11.58 -12.85 0.56
CA PHE A 4 -10.29 -13.20 -0.03
C PHE A 4 -10.46 -13.21 -1.56
N LEU A 5 -10.72 -12.04 -2.11
CA LEU A 5 -10.49 -11.72 -3.51
C LEU A 5 -8.98 -11.84 -3.69
N LYS A 6 -8.58 -12.88 -4.42
CA LYS A 6 -7.20 -13.26 -4.67
C LYS A 6 -6.48 -12.13 -5.39
N ILE A 7 -5.64 -11.37 -4.68
CA ILE A 7 -4.60 -10.56 -5.32
C ILE A 7 -3.83 -11.52 -6.25
N SER A 8 -3.78 -11.22 -7.54
CA SER A 8 -3.09 -12.08 -8.50
C SER A 8 -1.60 -12.13 -8.18
N ASP A 9 -0.89 -13.20 -8.59
CA ASP A 9 0.57 -13.27 -8.38
C ASP A 9 1.28 -12.08 -9.01
N LYS A 10 0.78 -11.59 -10.16
CA LYS A 10 1.31 -10.39 -10.82
C LYS A 10 1.14 -9.14 -9.94
N ASP A 11 -0.07 -8.94 -9.42
CA ASP A 11 -0.37 -7.76 -8.60
C ASP A 11 0.36 -7.80 -7.26
N ARG A 12 0.51 -9.00 -6.69
CA ARG A 12 1.32 -9.22 -5.49
C ARG A 12 2.78 -8.85 -5.75
N SER A 13 3.37 -9.33 -6.85
CA SER A 13 4.75 -8.96 -7.21
C SER A 13 4.91 -7.46 -7.43
N ALA A 14 3.94 -6.80 -8.07
CA ALA A 14 3.97 -5.34 -8.26
C ALA A 14 3.93 -4.60 -6.91
N LEU A 15 3.00 -4.96 -6.02
CA LEU A 15 2.87 -4.32 -4.72
C LEU A 15 4.06 -4.60 -3.79
N VAL A 16 4.63 -5.80 -3.83
CA VAL A 16 5.90 -6.09 -3.13
C VAL A 16 7.00 -5.18 -3.65
N ARG A 17 7.13 -5.01 -4.97
CA ARG A 17 8.13 -4.09 -5.54
C ARG A 17 7.90 -2.64 -5.11
N ALA A 18 6.66 -2.17 -5.03
CA ALA A 18 6.35 -0.84 -4.53
C ALA A 18 6.78 -0.67 -3.05
N LEU A 19 6.57 -1.69 -2.21
CA LEU A 19 7.01 -1.65 -0.81
C LEU A 19 8.55 -1.71 -0.67
N GLU A 20 9.25 -2.44 -1.54
CA GLU A 20 10.72 -2.40 -1.59
C GLU A 20 11.23 -1.00 -1.93
N LEU A 21 10.65 -0.36 -2.95
CA LEU A 21 10.99 1.02 -3.35
C LEU A 21 10.73 2.02 -2.21
N ILE A 22 9.63 1.85 -1.46
CA ILE A 22 9.38 2.62 -0.24
C ILE A 22 10.51 2.49 0.79
N LEU A 23 11.03 1.28 1.00
CA LEU A 23 12.14 1.03 1.93
C LEU A 23 13.49 1.55 1.41
N GLU A 24 13.62 1.71 0.09
CA GLU A 24 14.78 2.27 -0.60
C GLU A 24 14.72 3.82 -0.72
N ASP A 25 13.68 4.45 -0.19
CA ASP A 25 13.37 5.88 -0.33
C ASP A 25 13.09 6.35 -1.79
N GLU A 26 12.78 5.42 -2.69
CA GLU A 26 12.44 5.66 -4.10
C GLU A 26 10.91 5.84 -4.25
N TRP A 27 10.36 6.91 -3.67
CA TRP A 27 8.92 7.09 -3.52
C TRP A 27 8.19 7.42 -4.84
N ASP A 28 8.85 8.09 -5.78
CA ASP A 28 8.26 8.43 -7.08
C ASP A 28 7.96 7.16 -7.90
N GLU A 29 8.90 6.22 -7.96
CA GLU A 29 8.73 4.91 -8.61
C GLU A 29 7.70 4.04 -7.89
N ALA A 30 7.63 4.13 -6.56
CA ALA A 30 6.60 3.43 -5.80
C ALA A 30 5.20 3.96 -6.12
N HIS A 31 5.06 5.28 -6.30
CA HIS A 31 3.82 5.91 -6.77
C HIS A 31 3.45 5.44 -8.17
N GLU A 32 4.42 5.34 -9.08
CA GLU A 32 4.17 4.83 -10.43
C GLU A 32 3.46 3.48 -10.41
N ILE A 33 3.90 2.56 -9.55
CA ILE A 33 3.27 1.24 -9.39
C ILE A 33 1.90 1.37 -8.70
N ALA A 34 1.82 2.12 -7.60
CA ALA A 34 0.59 2.25 -6.82
C ALA A 34 -0.56 2.86 -7.64
N GLN A 35 -0.25 3.77 -8.58
CA GLN A 35 -1.26 4.42 -9.42
C GLN A 35 -1.65 3.62 -10.68
N GLU A 36 -0.93 2.54 -11.05
CA GLU A 36 -1.27 1.74 -12.24
C GLU A 36 -2.70 1.16 -12.19
N LYS A 37 -3.21 0.93 -10.98
CA LYS A 37 -4.51 0.31 -10.73
C LYS A 37 -5.30 1.05 -9.66
N GLU A 38 -5.27 2.38 -9.66
CA GLU A 38 -6.12 3.16 -8.75
C GLU A 38 -7.59 2.71 -8.82
N GLY A 39 -8.20 2.52 -7.65
CA GLY A 39 -9.53 1.93 -7.49
C GLY A 39 -9.50 0.44 -7.14
N ASP A 40 -8.36 -0.23 -7.30
CA ASP A 40 -8.12 -1.52 -6.65
C ASP A 40 -7.75 -1.29 -5.17
N PRO A 41 -8.44 -1.92 -4.20
CA PRO A 41 -8.19 -1.68 -2.78
C PRO A 41 -6.76 -1.97 -2.31
N ALA A 42 -6.03 -2.89 -2.94
CA ALA A 42 -4.66 -3.22 -2.54
C ALA A 42 -3.66 -2.14 -3.03
N TYR A 43 -3.88 -1.61 -4.23
CA TYR A 43 -3.09 -0.51 -4.78
C TYR A 43 -3.36 0.80 -4.05
N ASP A 44 -4.64 1.14 -3.86
CA ASP A 44 -5.05 2.34 -3.12
C ASP A 44 -4.54 2.30 -1.66
N ARG A 45 -4.34 1.11 -1.08
CA ARG A 45 -3.76 0.93 0.25
C ARG A 45 -2.28 1.31 0.30
N VAL A 46 -1.49 0.92 -0.69
CA VAL A 46 -0.07 1.31 -0.80
C VAL A 46 0.06 2.80 -1.13
N HIS A 47 -0.81 3.33 -1.99
CA HIS A 47 -0.87 4.76 -2.29
C HIS A 47 -1.15 5.62 -1.03
N ALA A 48 -2.06 5.15 -0.16
CA ALA A 48 -2.32 5.81 1.13
C ALA A 48 -1.09 5.86 2.04
N LEU A 49 -0.31 4.77 2.08
CA LEU A 49 0.92 4.67 2.85
C LEU A 49 2.01 5.63 2.32
N LEU A 50 2.16 5.74 1.00
CA LEU A 50 3.11 6.67 0.37
C LEU A 50 2.86 8.12 0.80
N HIS A 51 1.63 8.62 0.67
CA HIS A 51 1.31 9.97 1.13
C HIS A 51 1.49 10.17 2.63
N ARG A 52 1.32 9.11 3.42
CA ARG A 52 1.58 9.17 4.85
C ARG A 52 3.07 9.32 5.15
N ILE A 53 3.93 8.63 4.40
CA ILE A 53 5.39 8.73 4.49
C ILE A 53 5.87 10.13 4.09
N GLU A 54 5.28 10.70 3.04
CA GLU A 54 5.57 12.06 2.54
C GLU A 54 5.12 13.18 3.51
N GLY A 55 4.28 12.84 4.50
CA GLY A 55 3.66 13.82 5.40
C GLY A 55 2.50 14.59 4.74
N ASP A 56 1.99 14.15 3.60
CA ASP A 56 0.77 14.68 2.98
C ASP A 56 -0.47 14.11 3.67
N GLU A 57 -0.78 14.67 4.84
CA GLU A 57 -1.89 14.21 5.66
C GLU A 57 -3.24 14.30 4.94
N PHE A 58 -3.45 15.31 4.08
CA PHE A 58 -4.72 15.49 3.39
C PHE A 58 -4.96 14.36 2.39
N ASN A 59 -3.98 14.09 1.52
CA ASN A 59 -4.09 13.03 0.54
C ASN A 59 -4.06 11.65 1.21
N ALA A 60 -3.20 11.42 2.19
CA ALA A 60 -3.21 10.18 2.96
C ALA A 60 -4.63 9.89 3.48
N ASN A 61 -5.25 10.83 4.21
CA ASN A 61 -6.61 10.65 4.73
C ASN A 61 -7.65 10.38 3.64
N TYR A 62 -7.54 11.03 2.48
CA TYR A 62 -8.41 10.74 1.34
C TYR A 62 -8.29 9.28 0.88
N TRP A 63 -7.07 8.78 0.67
CA TRP A 63 -6.80 7.42 0.21
C TRP A 63 -7.15 6.35 1.27
N TYR A 64 -6.80 6.57 2.54
CA TYR A 64 -7.22 5.67 3.65
C TYR A 64 -8.75 5.51 3.69
N ARG A 65 -9.50 6.60 3.50
CA ARG A 65 -10.96 6.56 3.42
C ARG A 65 -11.48 5.78 2.22
N ARG A 66 -10.82 5.91 1.05
CA ARG A 66 -11.18 5.20 -0.19
C ARG A 66 -11.15 3.69 -0.02
N VAL A 67 -10.21 3.17 0.76
CA VAL A 67 -10.09 1.73 1.08
C VAL A 67 -10.79 1.31 2.38
N GLY A 68 -11.50 2.22 3.05
CA GLY A 68 -12.23 1.93 4.28
C GLY A 68 -11.35 1.60 5.49
N VAL A 69 -10.09 2.00 5.47
CA VAL A 69 -9.15 1.75 6.58
C VAL A 69 -8.93 3.04 7.38
N LYS A 70 -8.91 2.94 8.71
CA LYS A 70 -8.55 4.07 9.57
C LYS A 70 -7.05 4.33 9.48
N LEU A 71 -6.65 5.60 9.52
CA LEU A 71 -5.24 5.97 9.63
C LEU A 71 -4.61 5.25 10.85
N PRO A 72 -3.55 4.46 10.66
CA PRO A 72 -2.95 3.72 11.77
C PRO A 72 -2.29 4.63 12.78
N ASN A 73 -2.29 4.21 14.05
CA ASN A 73 -1.68 4.95 15.16
C ASN A 73 -0.25 4.49 15.48
N TYR A 74 0.35 3.69 14.60
CA TYR A 74 1.73 3.21 14.67
C TYR A 74 2.52 3.70 13.46
N SER A 75 3.84 3.56 13.48
CA SER A 75 4.73 4.15 12.48
C SER A 75 4.51 3.61 11.07
N THR A 76 4.90 4.39 10.06
CA THR A 76 4.81 4.00 8.65
C THR A 76 5.68 2.78 8.36
N GLU A 77 6.85 2.65 8.99
CA GLU A 77 7.73 1.48 8.81
C GLU A 77 7.05 0.18 9.26
N LYS A 78 6.31 0.24 10.37
CA LYS A 78 5.54 -0.92 10.84
C LYS A 78 4.40 -1.25 9.88
N GLU A 79 3.73 -0.24 9.33
CA GLU A 79 2.68 -0.46 8.32
C GLU A 79 3.25 -1.06 7.02
N THR A 80 4.39 -0.56 6.54
CA THR A 80 5.12 -1.12 5.40
C THR A 80 5.44 -2.59 5.62
N GLN A 81 5.98 -2.95 6.79
CA GLN A 81 6.32 -4.34 7.11
C GLN A 81 5.08 -5.24 7.18
N GLU A 82 3.99 -4.78 7.80
CA GLU A 82 2.74 -5.56 7.86
C GLU A 82 2.16 -5.83 6.46
N LEU A 83 2.20 -4.84 5.57
CA LEU A 83 1.77 -5.02 4.17
C LEU A 83 2.71 -5.96 3.41
N PHE A 84 4.02 -5.85 3.64
CA PHE A 84 5.01 -6.70 3.01
C PHE A 84 4.81 -8.16 3.43
N ASP A 85 4.68 -8.43 4.72
CA ASP A 85 4.44 -9.77 5.27
C ASP A 85 3.13 -10.35 4.73
N PHE A 86 2.06 -9.56 4.69
CA PHE A 86 0.78 -9.98 4.13
C PHE A 86 0.87 -10.34 2.63
N LEU A 87 1.64 -9.58 1.85
CA LEU A 87 1.86 -9.84 0.44
C LEU A 87 2.84 -10.98 0.19
N MET A 88 3.73 -11.29 1.11
CA MET A 88 4.66 -12.42 0.96
C MET A 88 4.08 -13.74 1.48
N ASP A 89 3.11 -13.68 2.39
CA ASP A 89 2.42 -14.87 2.86
C ASP A 89 1.53 -15.48 1.77
N ARG A 90 1.76 -16.76 1.48
CA ARG A 90 1.03 -17.57 0.49
C ARG A 90 0.10 -18.60 1.13
N SER A 91 -0.08 -18.54 2.46
CA SER A 91 -0.82 -19.53 3.25
C SER A 91 -2.32 -19.60 2.94
#